data_AF-A0A6B3HSZ1-F1
#
_entry.id   AF-A0A6B3HSZ1-F1
#
_cell.length_a   1.000
_cell.length_b   1.000
_cell.length_c   1.000
_cell.angle_alpha   90.00
_cell.angle_beta   90.00
_cell.angle_gamma   90.00
#
_symmetry.space_group_name_H-M   'P 1'
#
loop_
_entity.id
_entity.type
_entity.pdbx_description
1 polymer ?
#
loop_
_entity_poly.entity_id
_entity_poly.type
_entity_poly.pdbx_seq_one_letter_code
_entity_poly.pdbx_strand_id
1 'polypeptide(L)'
;LRQRHELMLPSQSVRPLQLALHGNGLQLTGPALTEIHGRDVATGLARSVQVDTAAVRQAIHTPLTAVLDGVGKVLRECPPDLVADLADRGIMMVGGSALLPGLDQMLRDATGMPVSIAER
;
A
#
# COMPACT_ATOMS: atom_id res chain seq x y z
N LEU A 1 -13.36 -4.46 2.98
CA LEU A 1 -14.21 -3.52 3.75
C LEU A 1 -15.60 -3.41 3.14
N ARG A 2 -15.75 -2.88 1.92
CA ARG A 2 -17.05 -2.84 1.23
C ARG A 2 -17.72 -4.21 1.04
N GLN A 3 -16.99 -5.23 0.58
CA GLN A 3 -17.55 -6.56 0.31
C GLN A 3 -17.90 -7.39 1.57
N ARG A 4 -17.18 -7.18 2.69
CA ARG A 4 -17.31 -8.01 3.90
C ARG A 4 -17.99 -7.31 5.08
N HIS A 5 -17.93 -5.98 5.12
CA HIS A 5 -18.46 -5.17 6.24
C HIS A 5 -19.48 -4.12 5.75
N GLU A 6 -19.82 -4.12 4.46
CA GLU A 6 -20.76 -3.16 3.84
C GLU A 6 -20.43 -1.70 4.23
N LEU A 7 -19.14 -1.42 4.37
CA LEU A 7 -18.64 -0.13 4.84
C LEU A 7 -17.86 0.56 3.72
N MET A 8 -18.22 1.81 3.47
CA MET A 8 -17.56 2.73 2.55
C MET A 8 -16.69 3.71 3.33
N LEU A 9 -15.44 3.87 2.90
CA LEU A 9 -14.45 4.70 3.58
C LEU A 9 -14.15 5.94 2.74
N PRO A 10 -14.45 7.15 3.23
CA PRO A 10 -13.94 8.37 2.59
C PRO A 10 -12.41 8.42 2.72
N SER A 11 -11.75 9.06 1.78
CA SER A 11 -10.28 9.08 1.65
C SER A 11 -9.55 9.52 2.93
N GLN A 12 -10.11 10.47 3.70
CA GLN A 12 -9.53 10.88 4.98
C GLN A 12 -9.56 9.78 6.07
N SER A 13 -10.51 8.84 6.00
CA SER A 13 -10.67 7.74 6.97
C SER A 13 -9.78 6.53 6.67
N VAL A 14 -9.02 6.56 5.58
CA VAL A 14 -8.08 5.49 5.20
C VAL A 14 -6.75 5.64 5.95
N ARG A 15 -6.40 6.85 6.40
CA ARG A 15 -5.13 7.11 7.10
C ARG A 15 -4.96 6.34 8.41
N PRO A 16 -5.95 6.21 9.30
CA PRO A 16 -5.85 5.38 10.50
C PRO A 16 -5.57 3.91 10.16
N LEU A 17 -6.16 3.41 9.08
CA LEU A 17 -5.94 2.05 8.58
C LEU A 17 -4.49 1.90 8.07
N GLN A 18 -3.98 2.87 7.30
CA GLN A 18 -2.58 2.91 6.88
C GLN A 18 -1.62 2.99 8.07
N LEU A 19 -1.97 3.78 9.09
CA LEU A 19 -1.19 3.93 10.31
C LEU A 19 -1.16 2.64 11.14
N ALA A 20 -2.29 1.93 11.24
CA ALA A 20 -2.39 0.67 11.96
C ALA A 20 -1.67 -0.49 11.24
N LEU A 21 -1.47 -0.36 9.93
CA LEU A 21 -0.66 -1.27 9.14
C LEU A 21 0.85 -1.00 9.27
N HIS A 22 1.27 0.08 9.95
CA HIS A 22 2.69 0.36 10.19
C HIS A 22 3.40 -0.84 10.82
N GLY A 23 4.55 -1.14 10.24
CA GLY A 23 5.32 -2.35 10.47
C GLY A 23 5.99 -2.68 9.14
N ASN A 24 7.32 -2.77 9.13
CA ASN A 24 8.14 -3.00 7.94
C ASN A 24 7.68 -4.24 7.18
N GLY A 25 6.73 -4.11 6.24
CA GLY A 25 6.24 -5.08 5.25
C GLY A 25 5.75 -6.46 5.74
N LEU A 26 6.18 -6.90 6.92
CA LEU A 26 6.32 -8.31 7.32
C LEU A 26 6.34 -8.50 8.85
N GLN A 27 6.47 -7.44 9.67
CA GLN A 27 6.42 -7.57 11.13
C GLN A 27 5.01 -7.32 11.70
N LEU A 28 4.58 -8.23 12.58
CA LEU A 28 3.29 -8.27 13.29
C LEU A 28 3.11 -7.16 14.34
N THR A 29 3.86 -6.07 14.25
CA THR A 29 3.91 -5.04 15.30
C THR A 29 2.77 -4.05 15.13
N GLY A 30 1.55 -4.45 15.49
CA GLY A 30 0.35 -3.62 15.48
C GLY A 30 -0.79 -4.29 16.24
N PRO A 31 -1.84 -3.55 16.65
CA PRO A 31 -2.98 -4.16 17.32
C PRO A 31 -3.65 -5.18 16.39
N ALA A 32 -4.00 -6.36 16.92
CA ALA A 32 -4.63 -7.42 16.13
C ALA A 32 -5.97 -6.95 15.53
N LEU A 33 -6.65 -6.03 16.20
CA LEU A 33 -7.90 -5.40 15.77
C LEU A 33 -7.71 -3.88 15.68
N THR A 34 -8.21 -3.31 14.60
CA THR A 34 -8.23 -1.86 14.35
C THR A 34 -9.67 -1.41 14.20
N GLU A 35 -10.08 -0.39 14.94
CA GLU A 35 -11.38 0.24 14.74
C GLU A 35 -11.34 1.19 13.54
N ILE A 36 -12.31 1.05 12.66
CA ILE A 36 -12.41 1.84 11.44
C ILE A 36 -13.78 2.50 11.36
N HIS A 37 -13.76 3.81 11.13
CA HIS A 37 -14.95 4.62 10.98
C HIS A 37 -15.25 4.86 9.50
N GLY A 38 -16.44 4.50 9.06
CA GLY A 38 -16.90 4.71 7.69
C GLY A 38 -18.39 4.97 7.62
N ARG A 39 -18.92 4.90 6.40
CA ARG A 39 -20.36 4.99 6.13
C ARG A 39 -20.88 3.62 5.75
N ASP A 40 -21.98 3.22 6.37
CA ASP A 40 -22.70 2.03 6.00
C ASP A 40 -23.28 2.18 4.59
N VAL A 41 -23.11 1.16 3.75
CA VAL A 41 -23.49 1.20 2.33
C VAL A 41 -25.00 1.18 2.15
N ALA A 42 -25.74 0.53 3.04
CA ALA A 42 -27.20 0.42 2.94
C ALA A 42 -27.90 1.67 3.49
N THR A 43 -27.43 2.19 4.63
CA THR A 43 -28.10 3.29 5.35
C THR A 43 -27.45 4.65 5.14
N GLY A 44 -26.19 4.70 4.69
CA GLY A 44 -25.42 5.94 4.54
C GLY A 44 -24.95 6.58 5.85
N LEU A 45 -25.32 6.00 6.99
CA LEU A 45 -25.00 6.49 8.33
C LEU A 45 -23.57 6.14 8.74
N ALA A 46 -23.00 6.95 9.63
CA ALA A 46 -21.68 6.69 10.18
C ALA A 46 -21.70 5.41 11.04
N ARG A 47 -20.74 4.53 10.81
CA ARG A 47 -20.60 3.25 11.52
C ARG A 47 -19.13 2.95 11.78
N SER A 48 -18.85 2.44 12.96
CA SER A 48 -17.52 1.91 13.33
C SER A 48 -17.54 0.39 13.21
N VAL A 49 -16.46 -0.18 12.68
CA VAL A 49 -16.25 -1.63 12.66
C VAL A 49 -14.85 -1.96 13.16
N GLN A 50 -14.74 -3.01 13.96
CA GLN A 50 -13.46 -3.62 14.30
C GLN A 50 -13.04 -4.54 13.15
N VAL A 51 -11.84 -4.34 12.63
CA VAL A 51 -11.26 -5.22 11.60
C VAL A 51 -9.92 -5.77 12.02
N ASP A 52 -9.72 -7.04 11.68
CA ASP A 52 -8.46 -7.73 11.85
C ASP A 52 -7.38 -7.12 10.93
N THR A 53 -6.32 -6.61 11.55
CA THR A 53 -5.19 -5.98 10.86
C THR A 53 -4.48 -6.96 9.92
N ALA A 54 -4.41 -8.25 10.26
CA ALA A 54 -3.82 -9.28 9.40
C ALA A 54 -4.67 -9.53 8.15
N ALA A 55 -6.00 -9.55 8.29
CA ALA A 55 -6.91 -9.68 7.16
C ALA A 55 -6.82 -8.48 6.20
N VAL A 56 -6.66 -7.27 6.75
CA VAL A 56 -6.44 -6.06 5.94
C VAL A 56 -5.11 -6.14 5.21
N ARG A 57 -4.03 -6.58 5.88
CA ARG A 57 -2.70 -6.77 5.28
C ARG A 57 -2.75 -7.74 4.09
N GLN A 58 -3.43 -8.87 4.26
CA GLN A 58 -3.64 -9.85 3.18
C GLN A 58 -4.44 -9.24 2.02
N ALA A 59 -5.48 -8.46 2.31
CA ALA A 59 -6.30 -7.83 1.28
C ALA A 59 -5.55 -6.76 0.47
N ILE A 60 -4.60 -6.04 1.07
CA ILE A 60 -3.77 -5.06 0.35
C ILE A 60 -2.60 -5.71 -0.40
N HIS A 61 -2.16 -6.90 -0.02
CA HIS A 61 -1.03 -7.56 -0.67
C HIS A 61 -1.29 -7.76 -2.16
N THR A 62 -2.44 -8.32 -2.54
CA THR A 62 -2.81 -8.57 -3.95
C THR A 62 -2.76 -7.33 -4.85
N PRO A 63 -3.43 -6.19 -4.52
CA PRO A 63 -3.34 -5.00 -5.36
C PRO A 63 -1.93 -4.41 -5.40
N LEU A 64 -1.13 -4.53 -4.33
CA LEU A 64 0.25 -4.10 -4.34
C LEU A 64 1.13 -4.97 -5.25
N THR A 65 0.96 -6.29 -5.22
CA THR A 65 1.65 -7.20 -6.15
C THR A 65 1.33 -6.85 -7.60
N ALA A 66 0.08 -6.53 -7.92
CA ALA A 66 -0.30 -6.10 -9.27
C ALA A 66 0.40 -4.80 -9.71
N VAL A 67 0.63 -3.87 -8.77
CA VAL A 67 1.42 -2.65 -9.04
C VAL A 67 2.88 -3.01 -9.32
N LEU A 68 3.49 -3.89 -8.53
CA LEU A 68 4.86 -4.36 -8.74
C LEU A 68 5.03 -5.07 -10.08
N ASP A 69 4.07 -5.91 -10.47
CA ASP A 69 4.07 -6.60 -11.77
C ASP A 69 4.02 -5.60 -12.92
N GLY A 70 3.23 -4.53 -12.78
CA GLY A 70 3.16 -3.43 -13.72
C GLY A 70 4.50 -2.70 -13.87
N VAL A 71 5.15 -2.38 -12.74
CA VAL A 71 6.50 -1.76 -12.74
C VAL A 71 7.50 -2.69 -13.43
N GLY A 72 7.52 -3.97 -13.06
CA GLY A 72 8.41 -4.97 -13.68
C GLY A 72 8.17 -5.13 -15.18
N LYS A 73 6.92 -4.99 -15.65
CA LYS A 73 6.60 -5.01 -17.08
C LYS A 73 7.21 -3.81 -17.80
N VAL A 74 7.07 -2.61 -17.25
CA VAL A 74 7.67 -1.39 -17.82
C VAL A 74 9.19 -1.54 -17.91
N LEU A 75 9.83 -2.02 -16.84
CA LEU A 75 11.28 -2.24 -16.83
C LEU A 75 11.76 -3.24 -17.90
N ARG A 76 10.96 -4.26 -18.23
CA ARG A 76 11.27 -5.22 -19.30
C ARG A 76 11.08 -4.64 -20.70
N GLU A 77 10.22 -3.65 -20.86
CA GLU A 77 9.98 -2.96 -22.13
C GLU A 77 10.96 -1.79 -22.36
N CYS A 78 11.63 -1.33 -21.29
CA CYS A 78 12.64 -0.29 -21.38
C CYS A 78 13.90 -0.76 -22.13
N PRO A 79 14.46 0.09 -23.00
CA PRO A 79 15.79 -0.11 -23.59
C PRO A 79 16.87 -0.36 -22.52
N PRO A 80 17.85 -1.25 -22.79
CA PRO A 80 18.83 -1.68 -21.80
C PRO A 80 19.73 -0.54 -21.28
N ASP A 81 19.99 0.47 -22.11
CA ASP A 81 20.73 1.69 -21.75
C ASP A 81 19.99 2.52 -20.69
N LEU A 82 18.66 2.61 -20.78
CA LEU A 82 17.85 3.31 -19.78
C LEU A 82 17.67 2.49 -18.50
N VAL A 83 17.58 1.16 -18.61
CA VAL A 83 17.53 0.28 -17.43
C VAL A 83 18.83 0.35 -16.64
N ALA A 84 19.98 0.44 -17.31
CA ALA A 84 21.28 0.61 -16.66
C ALA A 84 21.38 1.96 -15.92
N ASP A 85 20.97 3.07 -16.54
CA ASP A 85 20.93 4.38 -15.87
C ASP A 85 19.94 4.38 -14.68
N LEU A 86 18.82 3.65 -14.80
CA LEU A 86 17.86 3.49 -13.70
C LEU A 86 18.39 2.61 -12.56
N ALA A 87 19.23 1.61 -12.84
CA ALA A 87 19.85 0.79 -11.81
C ALA A 87 20.76 1.62 -10.90
N ASP A 88 21.44 2.64 -11.46
CA ASP A 88 22.30 3.56 -10.72
C ASP A 88 21.51 4.65 -9.99
N ARG A 89 20.51 5.25 -10.65
CA ARG A 89 19.72 6.37 -10.08
C ARG A 89 18.60 5.91 -9.14
N GLY A 90 18.07 4.71 -9.35
CA GLY A 90 16.96 4.15 -8.61
C GLY A 90 15.59 4.71 -8.98
N ILE A 91 14.57 4.29 -8.23
CA ILE A 91 13.16 4.65 -8.40
C ILE A 91 12.77 5.72 -7.39
N MET A 92 12.18 6.81 -7.86
CA MET A 92 11.61 7.86 -7.01
C MET A 92 10.10 7.64 -6.84
N MET A 93 9.64 7.45 -5.60
CA MET A 93 8.23 7.35 -5.25
C MET A 93 7.65 8.72 -4.92
N VAL A 94 6.50 9.03 -5.51
CA VAL A 94 5.79 10.30 -5.33
C VAL A 94 4.31 10.06 -5.01
N GLY A 95 3.68 11.07 -4.38
CA GLY A 95 2.25 11.04 -4.04
C GLY A 95 1.93 10.39 -2.68
N GLY A 96 0.66 10.46 -2.28
CA GLY A 96 0.24 10.00 -0.95
C GLY A 96 0.40 8.50 -0.70
N SER A 97 0.31 7.69 -1.76
CA SER A 97 0.51 6.24 -1.67
C SER A 97 1.97 5.86 -1.46
N ALA A 98 2.93 6.77 -1.71
CA ALA A 98 4.33 6.50 -1.44
C ALA A 98 4.63 6.31 0.04
N LEU A 99 3.76 6.84 0.91
CA LEU A 99 3.84 6.72 2.36
C LEU A 99 3.23 5.41 2.88
N LEU A 100 2.80 4.51 1.99
CA LEU A 100 2.28 3.22 2.40
C LEU A 100 3.41 2.39 3.01
N PRO A 101 3.28 1.92 4.27
CA PRO A 101 4.37 1.26 4.96
C PRO A 101 4.84 -0.01 4.25
N GLY A 102 6.15 -0.10 3.98
CA GLY A 102 6.77 -1.25 3.35
C GLY A 102 6.64 -1.31 1.82
N LEU A 103 5.93 -0.36 1.18
CA LEU A 103 5.83 -0.33 -0.27
C LEU A 103 7.18 -0.05 -0.95
N ASP A 104 7.97 0.85 -0.36
CA ASP A 104 9.34 1.13 -0.80
C ASP A 104 10.22 -0.12 -0.74
N GLN A 105 10.16 -0.87 0.37
CA GLN A 105 10.90 -2.11 0.53
C GLN A 105 10.43 -3.19 -0.45
N MET A 106 9.12 -3.37 -0.63
CA MET A 106 8.57 -4.31 -1.61
C MET A 106 9.03 -3.99 -3.04
N LEU A 107 9.11 -2.70 -3.40
CA LEU A 107 9.65 -2.25 -4.68
C LEU A 107 11.15 -2.53 -4.80
N ARG A 108 11.95 -2.26 -3.75
CA ARG A 108 13.38 -2.60 -3.74
C ARG A 108 13.60 -4.09 -3.93
N ASP A 109 12.87 -4.92 -3.20
CA ASP A 109 13.00 -6.38 -3.24
C ASP A 109 12.57 -6.93 -4.61
N ALA A 110 11.52 -6.38 -5.21
CA ALA A 110 11.02 -6.83 -6.52
C ALA A 110 11.87 -6.37 -7.70
N THR A 111 12.49 -5.19 -7.61
CA THR A 111 13.25 -4.59 -8.74
C THR A 111 14.76 -4.73 -8.59
N GLY A 112 15.27 -4.96 -7.38
CA GLY A 112 16.70 -4.91 -7.06
C GLY A 112 17.31 -3.50 -7.11
N MET A 113 16.49 -2.47 -7.32
CA MET A 113 16.94 -1.09 -7.49
C MET A 113 16.80 -0.29 -6.19
N PRO A 114 17.64 0.74 -5.97
CA PRO A 114 17.41 1.72 -4.91
C PRO A 114 16.03 2.37 -5.09
N VAL A 115 15.31 2.59 -3.99
CA VAL A 115 14.02 3.29 -4.01
C VAL A 115 14.06 4.41 -2.99
N SER A 116 13.63 5.61 -3.37
CA SER A 116 13.59 6.79 -2.52
C SER A 116 12.20 7.42 -2.56
N ILE A 117 11.74 7.96 -1.43
CA ILE A 117 10.49 8.73 -1.37
C ILE A 117 10.86 10.20 -1.48
N ALA A 118 10.22 10.93 -2.40
CA ALA A 118 10.50 12.35 -2.59
C ALA A 118 10.18 13.13 -1.29
N GLU A 119 11.18 13.86 -0.79
CA GLU A 119 10.96 14.86 0.26
C GLU A 119 10.19 16.05 -0.32
N ARG A 120 9.34 16.62 0.51
CA ARG A 120 8.37 17.64 0.11
C ARG A 120 8.91 19.03 0.33
#